data_AF-A0A961K0L3-F1
#
_entry.id   AF-A0A961K0L3-F1
#
_cell.length_a   1.000
_cell.length_b   1.000
_cell.length_c   1.000
_cell.angle_alpha   90.00
_cell.angle_beta   90.00
_cell.angle_gamma   90.00
#
_symmetry.space_group_name_H-M   'P 1'
#
loop_
_entity.id
_entity.type
_entity.pdbx_description
1 polymer ?
#
loop_
_entity_poly.entity_id
_entity_poly.type
_entity_poly.pdbx_seq_one_letter_code
_entity_poly.pdbx_strand_id
1 'polypeptide(L)'
;AAALPVAAAALAVAAAPEPEVEAPKPGGAMPNFLRGSGSSMGSFCNRVSMTTGTNGGYVTAAAMTDPQQALGEQFCLARTYAMEQGESLAAAVQGFSMAEIQEQCEAFAPTMTEYQARLVTQSPAEAGAALQNFVVSTGVSPTQLSGNARICLGIGYSSDNAELALASSMILVGLGEEAYAELLGHHLMNGFSTPKRPDRADQWYEIAIDALDSGASPLVPASGTGRTELLRAAVAGESGTPAQPVLKDASANPGEAKAFLMPMGGASSN
;
A
#
# COMPACT_ATOMS: atom_id res chain seq x y z
N ALA A 1 35.06 -95.92 -12.05
CA ALA A 1 35.29 -94.51 -11.68
C ALA A 1 35.79 -93.78 -12.91
N ALA A 2 34.97 -92.92 -13.50
CA ALA A 2 35.30 -92.13 -14.69
C ALA A 2 34.92 -90.68 -14.40
N ALA A 3 35.90 -89.77 -14.55
CA ALA A 3 35.76 -88.35 -14.30
C ALA A 3 35.07 -87.66 -15.48
N LEU A 4 34.06 -86.83 -15.19
CA LEU A 4 33.39 -85.95 -16.15
C LEU A 4 34.03 -84.54 -16.12
N PRO A 5 34.05 -83.81 -17.25
CA PRO A 5 34.73 -82.52 -17.36
C PRO A 5 33.90 -81.37 -16.76
N VAL A 6 34.62 -80.40 -16.19
CA VAL A 6 34.09 -79.14 -15.64
C VAL A 6 33.77 -78.18 -16.79
N ALA A 7 32.52 -77.73 -16.89
CA ALA A 7 32.11 -76.67 -17.80
C ALA A 7 32.53 -75.30 -17.24
N ALA A 8 33.23 -74.51 -18.05
CA ALA A 8 33.63 -73.15 -17.73
C ALA A 8 32.42 -72.20 -17.78
N ALA A 9 32.18 -71.47 -16.69
CA ALA A 9 31.18 -70.40 -16.64
C ALA A 9 31.71 -69.17 -17.39
N ALA A 10 30.97 -68.71 -18.39
CA ALA A 10 31.22 -67.45 -19.07
C ALA A 10 30.88 -66.27 -18.14
N LEU A 11 31.85 -65.36 -17.96
CA LEU A 11 31.66 -64.09 -17.27
C LEU A 11 30.72 -63.20 -18.11
N ALA A 12 29.60 -62.81 -17.53
CA ALA A 12 28.72 -61.79 -18.10
C ALA A 12 29.41 -60.41 -17.99
N VAL A 13 29.62 -59.76 -19.13
CA VAL A 13 30.05 -58.36 -19.21
C VAL A 13 28.87 -57.47 -18.82
N ALA A 14 29.03 -56.69 -17.76
CA ALA A 14 28.08 -55.64 -17.38
C ALA A 14 28.05 -54.55 -18.45
N ALA A 15 26.85 -54.19 -18.92
CA ALA A 15 26.65 -53.09 -19.85
C ALA A 15 27.02 -51.75 -19.20
N ALA A 16 27.73 -50.90 -19.94
CA ALA A 16 28.03 -49.53 -19.56
C ALA A 16 26.74 -48.68 -19.51
N PRO A 17 26.61 -47.71 -18.59
CA PRO A 17 25.46 -46.83 -18.55
C PRO A 17 25.43 -45.93 -19.79
N GLU A 18 24.27 -45.83 -20.44
CA GLU A 18 24.00 -44.86 -21.50
C GLU A 18 24.09 -43.43 -20.95
N PRO A 19 24.59 -42.46 -21.74
CA PRO A 19 24.60 -41.05 -21.35
C PRO A 19 23.17 -40.54 -21.22
N GLU A 20 22.84 -40.03 -20.04
CA GLU A 20 21.58 -39.37 -19.73
C GLU A 20 21.50 -38.06 -20.55
N VAL A 21 20.51 -37.98 -21.44
CA VAL A 21 20.28 -36.79 -22.28
C VAL A 21 19.70 -35.70 -21.38
N GLU A 22 20.50 -34.68 -21.07
CA GLU A 22 20.07 -33.49 -20.34
C GLU A 22 18.90 -32.84 -21.09
N ALA A 23 17.75 -32.74 -20.43
CA ALA A 23 16.56 -32.08 -21.00
C ALA A 23 16.91 -30.63 -21.40
N PRO A 24 16.41 -30.14 -22.54
CA PRO A 24 16.70 -28.79 -22.97
C PRO A 24 16.21 -27.79 -21.92
N LYS A 25 17.12 -26.94 -21.43
CA LYS A 25 16.79 -25.79 -20.57
C LYS A 25 15.68 -25.00 -21.27
N PRO A 26 14.59 -24.61 -20.57
CA PRO A 26 13.55 -23.80 -21.18
C PRO A 26 14.18 -22.58 -21.85
N GLY A 27 14.06 -22.51 -23.17
CA GLY A 27 14.49 -21.34 -23.93
C GLY A 27 13.80 -20.10 -23.35
N GLY A 28 14.55 -19.01 -23.21
CA GLY A 28 14.08 -17.76 -22.62
C GLY A 28 12.71 -17.39 -23.20
N ALA A 29 11.67 -17.55 -22.38
CA ALA A 29 10.32 -17.16 -22.77
C ALA A 29 10.37 -15.68 -23.16
N MET A 30 9.82 -15.35 -24.33
CA MET A 30 9.70 -13.97 -24.78
C MET A 30 9.10 -13.13 -23.64
N PRO A 31 9.72 -12.01 -23.24
CA PRO A 31 9.26 -11.25 -22.09
C PRO A 31 7.78 -10.91 -22.24
N ASN A 32 6.98 -11.28 -21.24
CA ASN A 32 5.60 -10.86 -21.20
C ASN A 32 5.54 -9.42 -20.70
N PHE A 33 5.65 -8.47 -21.62
CA PHE A 33 5.57 -7.03 -21.32
C PHE A 33 4.21 -6.58 -20.77
N LEU A 34 3.19 -7.45 -20.81
CA LEU A 34 1.84 -7.20 -20.31
C LEU A 34 1.56 -7.89 -18.98
N ARG A 35 2.54 -8.56 -18.37
CA ARG A 35 2.44 -9.08 -17.01
C ARG A 35 2.52 -7.90 -16.03
N GLY A 36 1.37 -7.30 -15.74
CA GLY A 36 1.25 -6.06 -14.95
C GLY A 36 0.11 -5.14 -15.38
N SER A 37 -0.93 -5.63 -16.06
CA SER A 37 -2.07 -4.84 -16.56
C SER A 37 -2.96 -4.20 -15.45
N GLY A 38 -2.51 -4.21 -14.20
CA GLY A 38 -3.07 -3.40 -13.12
C GLY A 38 -2.62 -1.94 -13.22
N SER A 39 -3.36 -1.03 -12.59
CA SER A 39 -2.93 0.37 -12.50
C SER A 39 -1.67 0.48 -11.64
N SER A 40 -0.61 1.11 -12.15
CA SER A 40 0.61 1.43 -11.39
C SER A 40 0.28 2.35 -10.21
N MET A 41 0.67 1.94 -8.99
CA MET A 41 0.46 2.70 -7.76
C MET A 41 1.37 3.93 -7.73
N GLY A 42 2.62 3.78 -8.18
CA GLY A 42 3.55 4.90 -8.34
C GLY A 42 3.02 5.97 -9.31
N SER A 43 2.51 5.55 -10.47
CA SER A 43 1.90 6.48 -11.44
C SER A 43 0.63 7.14 -10.90
N PHE A 44 -0.18 6.40 -10.13
CA PHE A 44 -1.32 6.96 -9.42
C PHE A 44 -0.88 8.08 -8.46
N CYS A 45 0.13 7.82 -7.61
CA CYS A 45 0.61 8.79 -6.65
C CYS A 45 1.27 10.02 -7.28
N ASN A 46 1.95 9.86 -8.41
CA ASN A 46 2.45 11.00 -9.17
C ASN A 46 1.31 11.93 -9.62
N ARG A 47 0.19 11.38 -10.12
CA ARG A 47 -0.98 12.18 -10.49
C ARG A 47 -1.63 12.84 -9.29
N VAL A 48 -1.84 12.10 -8.20
CA VAL A 48 -2.40 12.65 -6.95
C VAL A 48 -1.57 13.83 -6.48
N SER A 49 -0.24 13.69 -6.42
CA SER A 49 0.67 14.76 -5.97
C SER A 49 0.60 16.02 -6.84
N MET A 50 0.42 15.88 -8.15
CA MET A 50 0.24 17.03 -9.05
C MET A 50 -1.07 17.78 -8.73
N THR A 51 -2.16 17.05 -8.49
CA THR A 51 -3.44 17.63 -8.08
C THR A 51 -3.33 18.29 -6.70
N THR A 52 -2.72 17.63 -5.72
CA THR A 52 -2.44 18.18 -4.38
C THR A 52 -1.66 19.48 -4.48
N GLY A 53 -0.61 19.54 -5.31
CA GLY A 53 0.16 20.76 -5.55
C GLY A 53 -0.68 21.88 -6.18
N THR A 54 -1.56 21.53 -7.12
CA THR A 54 -2.50 22.48 -7.75
C THR A 54 -3.53 23.03 -6.75
N ASN A 55 -3.95 22.19 -5.80
CA ASN A 55 -4.88 22.56 -4.73
C ASN A 55 -4.22 23.34 -3.58
N GLY A 56 -2.89 23.53 -3.63
CA GLY A 56 -2.15 24.27 -2.61
C GLY A 56 -1.75 23.46 -1.38
N GLY A 57 -1.85 22.12 -1.44
CA GLY A 57 -1.48 21.22 -0.34
C GLY A 57 -2.49 20.10 -0.14
N TYR A 58 -2.25 19.30 0.90
CA TYR A 58 -3.14 18.21 1.31
C TYR A 58 -4.53 18.71 1.71
N VAL A 59 -5.54 17.94 1.34
CA VAL A 59 -6.93 18.20 1.70
C VAL A 59 -7.11 17.98 3.21
N THR A 60 -8.02 18.78 3.79
CA THR A 60 -8.49 18.61 5.17
C THR A 60 -9.97 18.28 5.16
N ALA A 61 -10.50 17.67 6.23
CA ALA A 61 -11.92 17.33 6.31
C ALA A 61 -12.83 18.55 6.08
N ALA A 62 -12.43 19.72 6.59
CA ALA A 62 -13.19 20.97 6.43
C ALA A 62 -13.19 21.53 5.00
N ALA A 63 -12.13 21.27 4.22
CA ALA A 63 -11.95 21.83 2.88
C ALA A 63 -12.16 20.80 1.76
N MET A 64 -12.52 19.56 2.10
CA MET A 64 -12.65 18.47 1.14
C MET A 64 -13.86 18.66 0.22
N THR A 65 -13.61 18.68 -1.09
CA THR A 65 -14.64 18.74 -2.13
C THR A 65 -14.60 17.53 -3.06
N ASP A 66 -13.49 16.79 -3.06
CA ASP A 66 -13.30 15.56 -3.81
C ASP A 66 -12.80 14.45 -2.87
N PRO A 67 -13.71 13.56 -2.42
CA PRO A 67 -13.36 12.43 -1.57
C PRO A 67 -12.34 11.47 -2.19
N GLN A 68 -12.34 11.30 -3.51
CA GLN A 68 -11.41 10.38 -4.18
C GLN A 68 -10.00 10.96 -4.23
N GLN A 69 -9.87 12.28 -4.41
CA GLN A 69 -8.58 12.96 -4.25
C GLN A 69 -8.06 12.84 -2.81
N ALA A 70 -8.92 13.05 -1.80
CA ALA A 70 -8.54 12.94 -0.40
C ALA A 70 -8.08 11.51 -0.04
N LEU A 71 -8.84 10.48 -0.44
CA LEU A 71 -8.42 9.08 -0.24
C LEU A 71 -7.13 8.76 -1.02
N GLY A 72 -6.97 9.29 -2.23
CA GLY A 72 -5.74 9.13 -2.99
C GLY A 72 -4.53 9.73 -2.28
N GLU A 73 -4.67 10.90 -1.68
CA GLU A 73 -3.63 11.53 -0.86
C GLU A 73 -3.25 10.66 0.35
N GLN A 74 -4.25 10.12 1.05
CA GLN A 74 -4.00 9.23 2.19
C GLN A 74 -3.28 7.94 1.77
N PHE A 75 -3.66 7.33 0.64
CA PHE A 75 -2.96 6.17 0.10
C PHE A 75 -1.49 6.48 -0.21
N CYS A 76 -1.20 7.63 -0.80
CA CYS A 76 0.17 7.97 -1.20
C CYS A 76 1.06 8.29 0.00
N LEU A 77 0.49 8.91 1.04
CA LEU A 77 1.14 9.03 2.35
C LEU A 77 1.41 7.66 2.96
N ALA A 78 0.38 6.81 3.05
CA ALA A 78 0.47 5.45 3.56
C ALA A 78 1.57 4.62 2.86
N ARG A 79 1.60 4.67 1.54
CA ARG A 79 2.61 4.03 0.69
C ARG A 79 4.02 4.50 1.07
N THR A 80 4.21 5.80 1.27
CA THR A 80 5.53 6.39 1.59
C THR A 80 6.02 5.91 2.95
N TYR A 81 5.16 5.94 3.97
CA TYR A 81 5.50 5.45 5.30
C TYR A 81 5.78 3.94 5.32
N ALA A 82 5.02 3.15 4.57
CA ALA A 82 5.26 1.71 4.47
C ALA A 82 6.60 1.40 3.79
N MET A 83 7.00 2.18 2.78
CA MET A 83 8.33 2.06 2.16
C MET A 83 9.45 2.35 3.16
N GLU A 84 9.40 3.49 3.86
CA GLU A 84 10.41 3.86 4.87
C GLU A 84 10.48 2.83 6.01
N GLN A 85 9.33 2.39 6.51
CA GLN A 85 9.25 1.39 7.58
C GLN A 85 9.81 0.04 7.12
N GLY A 86 9.47 -0.41 5.92
CA GLY A 86 9.97 -1.65 5.35
C GLY A 86 11.48 -1.62 5.14
N GLU A 87 12.03 -0.52 4.61
CA GLU A 87 13.47 -0.32 4.43
C GLU A 87 14.21 -0.36 5.79
N SER A 88 13.69 0.36 6.79
CA SER A 88 14.28 0.36 8.14
C SER A 88 14.28 -1.02 8.79
N LEU A 89 13.22 -1.80 8.61
CA LEU A 89 13.13 -3.15 9.16
C LEU A 89 14.06 -4.11 8.40
N ALA A 90 14.12 -4.00 7.07
CA ALA A 90 14.98 -4.83 6.24
C ALA A 90 16.47 -4.59 6.54
N ALA A 91 16.86 -3.35 6.81
CA ALA A 91 18.22 -3.00 7.23
C ALA A 91 18.65 -3.65 8.57
N ALA A 92 17.68 -4.02 9.42
CA ALA A 92 17.95 -4.72 10.68
C ALA A 92 18.05 -6.25 10.52
N VAL A 93 17.70 -6.80 9.35
CA VAL A 93 17.78 -8.24 9.08
C VAL A 93 19.25 -8.64 8.89
N GLN A 94 19.67 -9.68 9.62
CA GLN A 94 21.00 -10.25 9.51
C GLN A 94 20.96 -11.55 8.71
N GLY A 95 22.05 -11.85 8.00
CA GLY A 95 22.21 -13.12 7.27
C GLY A 95 21.48 -13.19 5.93
N PHE A 96 20.85 -12.11 5.48
CA PHE A 96 20.25 -11.97 4.16
C PHE A 96 20.61 -10.62 3.54
N SER A 97 20.85 -10.61 2.24
CA SER A 97 20.94 -9.40 1.42
C SER A 97 19.56 -8.86 1.07
N MET A 98 19.48 -7.58 0.70
CA MET A 98 18.22 -6.98 0.26
C MET A 98 17.61 -7.69 -0.96
N ALA A 99 18.44 -8.21 -1.86
CA ALA A 99 17.97 -8.96 -3.03
C ALA A 99 17.34 -10.31 -2.62
N GLU A 100 17.94 -11.02 -1.67
CA GLU A 100 17.38 -12.26 -1.13
C GLU A 100 16.07 -11.99 -0.38
N ILE A 101 16.01 -10.92 0.43
CA ILE A 101 14.77 -10.51 1.11
C ILE A 101 13.65 -10.24 0.10
N GLN A 102 13.95 -9.48 -0.97
CA GLN A 102 12.99 -9.20 -2.04
C GLN A 102 12.52 -10.48 -2.73
N GLU A 103 13.42 -11.39 -3.08
CA GLU A 103 13.07 -12.68 -3.69
C GLU A 103 12.14 -13.50 -2.79
N GLN A 104 12.40 -13.56 -1.49
CA GLN A 104 11.52 -14.25 -0.54
C GLN A 104 10.13 -13.60 -0.45
N CYS A 105 10.06 -12.26 -0.45
CA CYS A 105 8.79 -11.54 -0.45
C CYS A 105 7.99 -11.80 -1.74
N GLU A 106 8.63 -11.76 -2.91
CA GLU A 106 7.99 -12.03 -4.20
C GLU A 106 7.51 -13.48 -4.31
N ALA A 107 8.25 -14.45 -3.75
CA ALA A 107 7.85 -15.84 -3.70
C ALA A 107 6.63 -16.09 -2.79
N PHE A 108 6.39 -15.23 -1.80
CA PHE A 108 5.26 -15.33 -0.90
C PHE A 108 3.93 -14.91 -1.55
N ALA A 109 3.91 -13.84 -2.35
CA ALA A 109 2.68 -13.24 -2.88
C ALA A 109 1.71 -14.23 -3.57
N PRO A 110 2.17 -15.17 -4.42
CA PRO A 110 1.28 -16.14 -5.08
C PRO A 110 0.49 -17.03 -4.11
N THR A 111 1.02 -17.28 -2.90
CA THR A 111 0.34 -18.09 -1.88
C THR A 111 -0.94 -17.42 -1.35
N MET A 112 -1.04 -16.10 -1.51
CA MET A 112 -2.18 -15.31 -1.06
C MET A 112 -3.29 -15.16 -2.12
N THR A 113 -3.09 -15.66 -3.34
CA THR A 113 -4.02 -15.48 -4.47
C THR A 113 -5.47 -15.89 -4.12
N GLU A 114 -5.64 -17.01 -3.42
CA GLU A 114 -6.98 -17.46 -2.99
C GLU A 114 -7.63 -16.45 -2.04
N TYR A 115 -6.88 -15.94 -1.07
CA TYR A 115 -7.38 -14.94 -0.11
C TYR A 115 -7.65 -13.59 -0.77
N GLN A 116 -6.89 -13.21 -1.81
CA GLN A 116 -7.16 -12.01 -2.60
C GLN A 116 -8.50 -12.13 -3.33
N ALA A 117 -8.81 -13.30 -3.90
CA ALA A 117 -10.12 -13.56 -4.49
C ALA A 117 -11.25 -13.47 -3.45
N ARG A 118 -10.99 -13.87 -2.20
CA ARG A 118 -11.94 -13.75 -1.07
C ARG A 118 -12.21 -12.30 -0.68
N LEU A 119 -11.21 -11.41 -0.71
CA LEU A 119 -11.43 -9.98 -0.48
C LEU A 119 -12.46 -9.38 -1.44
N VAL A 120 -12.47 -9.86 -2.68
CA VAL A 120 -13.40 -9.41 -3.72
C VAL A 120 -14.77 -10.07 -3.54
N THR A 121 -14.82 -11.36 -3.21
CA THR A 121 -16.06 -12.15 -3.27
C THR A 121 -16.80 -12.26 -1.94
N GLN A 122 -16.14 -12.08 -0.80
CA GLN A 122 -16.70 -12.28 0.54
C GLN A 122 -16.83 -10.97 1.31
N SER A 123 -17.62 -10.99 2.39
CA SER A 123 -17.66 -9.87 3.34
C SER A 123 -16.31 -9.68 4.04
N PRO A 124 -15.98 -8.47 4.52
CA PRO A 124 -14.76 -8.26 5.31
C PRO A 124 -14.66 -9.16 6.54
N ALA A 125 -15.79 -9.46 7.19
CA ALA A 125 -15.81 -10.40 8.32
C ALA A 125 -15.39 -11.82 7.92
N GLU A 126 -15.94 -12.35 6.82
CA GLU A 126 -15.59 -13.68 6.32
C GLU A 126 -14.14 -13.74 5.82
N ALA A 127 -13.71 -12.71 5.06
CA ALA A 127 -12.35 -12.62 4.56
C ALA A 127 -11.33 -12.43 5.70
N GLY A 128 -11.63 -11.58 6.68
CA GLY A 128 -10.81 -11.36 7.87
C GLY A 128 -10.65 -12.63 8.70
N ALA A 129 -11.73 -13.39 8.92
CA ALA A 129 -11.65 -14.68 9.60
C ALA A 129 -10.79 -15.69 8.83
N ALA A 130 -10.87 -15.71 7.49
CA ALA A 130 -10.00 -16.55 6.66
C ALA A 130 -8.52 -16.15 6.79
N LEU A 131 -8.20 -14.86 6.82
CA LEU A 131 -6.85 -14.34 7.01
C LEU A 131 -6.28 -14.67 8.40
N GLN A 132 -7.10 -14.56 9.44
CA GLN A 132 -6.70 -14.96 10.80
C GLN A 132 -6.37 -16.45 10.87
N ASN A 133 -7.22 -17.30 10.27
CA ASN A 133 -6.95 -18.74 10.19
C ASN A 133 -5.66 -19.04 9.41
N PHE A 134 -5.42 -18.33 8.30
CA PHE A 134 -4.18 -18.46 7.53
C PHE A 134 -2.96 -18.14 8.40
N VAL A 135 -2.96 -16.96 9.04
CA VAL A 135 -1.86 -16.51 9.91
C VAL A 135 -1.56 -17.53 10.99
N VAL A 136 -2.59 -18.07 11.67
CA VAL A 136 -2.42 -19.13 12.68
C VAL A 136 -1.82 -20.41 12.08
N SER A 137 -2.24 -20.80 10.87
CA SER A 137 -1.78 -22.02 10.21
C SER A 137 -0.29 -21.99 9.83
N THR A 138 0.32 -20.80 9.71
CA THR A 138 1.74 -20.67 9.36
C THR A 138 2.67 -21.23 10.43
N GLY A 139 2.22 -21.28 11.69
CA GLY A 139 3.07 -21.65 12.84
C GLY A 139 4.16 -20.62 13.19
N VAL A 140 4.24 -19.50 12.47
CA VAL A 140 5.19 -18.40 12.74
C VAL A 140 4.65 -17.53 13.87
N SER A 141 5.55 -17.01 14.72
CA SER A 141 5.12 -16.10 15.79
C SER A 141 4.50 -14.81 15.23
N PRO A 142 3.43 -14.26 15.84
CA PRO A 142 2.77 -13.05 15.34
C PRO A 142 3.73 -11.87 15.14
N THR A 143 4.66 -11.65 16.08
CA THR A 143 5.64 -10.56 15.99
C THR A 143 6.59 -10.72 14.80
N GLN A 144 7.08 -11.94 14.56
CA GLN A 144 7.96 -12.19 13.42
C GLN A 144 7.21 -12.05 12.09
N LEU A 145 5.99 -12.60 12.02
CA LEU A 145 5.18 -12.52 10.80
C LEU A 145 4.79 -11.06 10.48
N SER A 146 4.44 -10.29 11.52
CA SER A 146 4.17 -8.86 11.44
C SER A 146 5.37 -8.06 10.92
N GLY A 147 6.59 -8.36 11.42
CA GLY A 147 7.83 -7.76 10.91
C GLY A 147 8.11 -8.09 9.45
N ASN A 148 7.99 -9.37 9.07
CA ASN A 148 8.17 -9.82 7.69
C ASN A 148 7.14 -9.18 6.75
N ALA A 149 5.88 -9.11 7.16
CA ALA A 149 4.82 -8.48 6.36
C ALA A 149 5.10 -6.99 6.11
N ARG A 150 5.59 -6.23 7.10
CA ARG A 150 5.96 -4.81 6.87
C ARG A 150 7.16 -4.65 5.94
N ILE A 151 8.16 -5.52 6.03
CA ILE A 151 9.28 -5.55 5.08
C ILE A 151 8.77 -5.78 3.66
N CYS A 152 7.98 -6.84 3.46
CA CYS A 152 7.42 -7.17 2.16
C CYS A 152 6.43 -6.13 1.64
N LEU A 153 5.69 -5.45 2.52
CA LEU A 153 4.81 -4.34 2.16
C LEU A 153 5.63 -3.17 1.58
N GLY A 154 6.72 -2.78 2.25
CA GLY A 154 7.62 -1.73 1.78
C GLY A 154 8.22 -2.07 0.41
N ILE A 155 8.68 -3.32 0.23
CA ILE A 155 9.21 -3.83 -1.05
C ILE A 155 8.13 -3.83 -2.14
N GLY A 156 6.91 -4.29 -1.83
CA GLY A 156 5.79 -4.28 -2.76
C GLY A 156 5.47 -2.87 -3.26
N TYR A 157 5.46 -1.89 -2.36
CA TYR A 157 5.24 -0.51 -2.75
C TYR A 157 6.42 0.12 -3.51
N SER A 158 7.67 -0.13 -3.10
CA SER A 158 8.86 0.45 -3.76
C SER A 158 9.07 -0.11 -5.17
N SER A 159 8.74 -1.38 -5.38
CA SER A 159 8.82 -2.07 -6.68
C SER A 159 7.55 -1.93 -7.54
N ASP A 160 6.54 -1.20 -7.07
CA ASP A 160 5.22 -1.07 -7.71
C ASP A 160 4.51 -2.42 -7.93
N ASN A 161 4.83 -3.42 -7.11
CA ASN A 161 4.20 -4.74 -7.10
C ASN A 161 2.95 -4.73 -6.19
N ALA A 162 1.80 -4.42 -6.80
CA ALA A 162 0.53 -4.34 -6.10
C ALA A 162 0.08 -5.66 -5.46
N GLU A 163 0.45 -6.80 -6.04
CA GLU A 163 0.10 -8.13 -5.51
C GLU A 163 0.82 -8.39 -4.20
N LEU A 164 2.12 -8.10 -4.16
CA LEU A 164 2.94 -8.22 -2.96
C LEU A 164 2.50 -7.24 -1.85
N ALA A 165 2.21 -5.99 -2.21
CA ALA A 165 1.73 -4.99 -1.26
C ALA A 165 0.36 -5.40 -0.66
N LEU A 166 -0.56 -5.89 -1.49
CA LEU A 166 -1.86 -6.36 -1.02
C LEU A 166 -1.73 -7.59 -0.11
N ALA A 167 -0.98 -8.59 -0.55
CA ALA A 167 -0.71 -9.81 0.21
C ALA A 167 -0.12 -9.49 1.59
N SER A 168 0.85 -8.58 1.66
CA SER A 168 1.48 -8.16 2.92
C SER A 168 0.51 -7.44 3.85
N SER A 169 -0.34 -6.56 3.30
CA SER A 169 -1.38 -5.86 4.07
C SER A 169 -2.42 -6.83 4.63
N MET A 170 -2.79 -7.86 3.88
CA MET A 170 -3.71 -8.90 4.32
C MET A 170 -3.18 -9.70 5.50
N ILE A 171 -1.86 -9.94 5.57
CA ILE A 171 -1.24 -10.60 6.72
C ILE A 171 -1.33 -9.74 7.97
N LEU A 172 -1.08 -8.43 7.85
CA LEU A 172 -1.18 -7.49 8.97
C LEU A 172 -2.62 -7.43 9.52
N VAL A 173 -3.62 -7.39 8.63
CA VAL A 173 -5.04 -7.49 9.03
C VAL A 173 -5.34 -8.85 9.67
N GLY A 174 -4.83 -9.96 9.10
CA GLY A 174 -4.98 -11.29 9.68
C GLY A 174 -4.32 -11.45 11.06
N LEU A 175 -3.31 -10.65 11.37
CA LEU A 175 -2.66 -10.57 12.69
C LEU A 175 -3.43 -9.70 13.69
N GLY A 176 -4.55 -9.08 13.28
CA GLY A 176 -5.34 -8.17 14.11
C GLY A 176 -4.86 -6.72 14.09
N GLU A 177 -3.96 -6.35 13.16
CA GLU A 177 -3.54 -4.97 12.99
C GLU A 177 -4.50 -4.22 12.06
N GLU A 178 -5.72 -4.03 12.54
CA GLU A 178 -6.86 -3.61 11.73
C GLU A 178 -6.72 -2.22 11.10
N ALA A 179 -5.82 -1.36 11.61
CA ALA A 179 -5.48 -0.09 10.93
C ALA A 179 -4.96 -0.31 9.49
N TYR A 180 -4.32 -1.45 9.20
CA TYR A 180 -3.88 -1.79 7.85
C TYR A 180 -5.02 -2.17 6.90
N ALA A 181 -6.26 -2.30 7.38
CA ALA A 181 -7.44 -2.46 6.52
C ALA A 181 -7.65 -1.25 5.59
N GLU A 182 -7.11 -0.09 5.93
CA GLU A 182 -7.11 1.09 5.05
C GLU A 182 -6.43 0.78 3.71
N LEU A 183 -5.35 0.00 3.72
CA LEU A 183 -4.64 -0.41 2.51
C LEU A 183 -5.48 -1.36 1.66
N LEU A 184 -6.22 -2.30 2.29
CA LEU A 184 -7.16 -3.17 1.58
C LEU A 184 -8.24 -2.34 0.88
N GLY A 185 -8.77 -1.33 1.58
CA GLY A 185 -9.69 -0.33 1.03
C GLY A 185 -9.12 0.36 -0.20
N HIS A 186 -7.89 0.90 -0.11
CA HIS A 186 -7.24 1.57 -1.24
C HIS A 186 -7.02 0.66 -2.45
N HIS A 187 -6.60 -0.59 -2.23
CA HIS A 187 -6.39 -1.56 -3.30
C HIS A 187 -7.70 -1.90 -4.02
N LEU A 188 -8.80 -2.10 -3.29
CA LEU A 188 -10.13 -2.39 -3.86
C LEU A 188 -10.77 -1.17 -4.53
N MET A 189 -10.57 0.04 -3.98
CA MET A 189 -11.10 1.28 -4.56
C MET A 189 -10.46 1.56 -5.93
N ASN A 190 -9.14 1.36 -6.02
CA ASN A 190 -8.37 1.71 -7.21
C ASN A 190 -8.16 0.55 -8.18
N GLY A 191 -8.40 -0.70 -7.76
CA GLY A 191 -8.16 -1.90 -8.56
C GLY A 191 -6.68 -2.24 -8.66
N PHE A 192 -5.94 -2.09 -7.56
CA PHE A 192 -4.54 -2.49 -7.47
C PHE A 192 -4.47 -3.98 -7.11
N SER A 193 -4.05 -4.82 -8.07
CA SER A 193 -4.04 -6.29 -7.98
C SER A 193 -5.41 -6.95 -7.75
N THR A 194 -6.49 -6.18 -7.91
CA THR A 194 -7.88 -6.67 -7.76
C THR A 194 -8.78 -5.98 -8.79
N PRO A 195 -9.93 -6.57 -9.15
CA PRO A 195 -11.02 -5.80 -9.75
C PRO A 195 -11.49 -4.71 -8.78
N LYS A 196 -11.85 -3.54 -9.31
CA LYS A 196 -12.42 -2.46 -8.50
C LYS A 196 -13.68 -2.92 -7.78
N ARG A 197 -13.76 -2.69 -6.47
CA ARG A 197 -14.92 -2.97 -5.62
C ARG A 197 -15.10 -1.86 -4.56
N PRO A 198 -15.60 -0.68 -4.96
CA PRO A 198 -15.81 0.45 -4.04
C PRO A 198 -16.68 0.06 -2.84
N ASP A 199 -17.74 -0.73 -3.07
CA ASP A 199 -18.63 -1.23 -2.02
C ASP A 199 -17.91 -2.04 -0.93
N ARG A 200 -16.86 -2.78 -1.31
CA ARG A 200 -16.02 -3.54 -0.36
C ARG A 200 -14.93 -2.66 0.22
N ALA A 201 -14.38 -1.75 -0.58
CA ALA A 201 -13.36 -0.81 -0.14
C ALA A 201 -13.87 0.02 1.05
N ASP A 202 -15.08 0.57 0.95
CA ASP A 202 -15.71 1.36 2.00
C ASP A 202 -15.77 0.59 3.33
N GLN A 203 -16.17 -0.69 3.28
CA GLN A 203 -16.26 -1.52 4.48
C GLN A 203 -14.87 -1.80 5.12
N TRP A 204 -13.81 -1.91 4.32
CA TRP A 204 -12.45 -2.06 4.84
C TRP A 204 -11.90 -0.75 5.42
N TYR A 205 -12.26 0.40 4.84
CA TYR A 205 -11.93 1.68 5.46
C TYR A 205 -12.65 1.85 6.80
N GLU A 206 -13.93 1.50 6.91
CA GLU A 206 -14.66 1.57 8.18
C GLU A 206 -13.99 0.71 9.26
N ILE A 207 -13.53 -0.49 8.94
CA ILE A 207 -12.75 -1.33 9.88
C ILE A 207 -11.48 -0.59 10.36
N ALA A 208 -10.73 0.03 9.44
CA ALA A 208 -9.54 0.78 9.81
C ALA A 208 -9.87 1.99 10.69
N ILE A 209 -10.94 2.72 10.36
CA ILE A 209 -11.40 3.89 11.10
C ILE A 209 -11.83 3.49 12.52
N ASP A 210 -12.64 2.43 12.67
CA ASP A 210 -13.07 1.90 13.96
C ASP A 210 -11.88 1.44 14.83
N ALA A 211 -10.88 0.79 14.20
CA ALA A 211 -9.65 0.40 14.88
C ALA A 211 -8.87 1.62 15.39
N LEU A 212 -8.75 2.67 14.57
CA LEU A 212 -8.09 3.92 14.94
C LEU A 212 -8.82 4.64 16.08
N ASP A 213 -10.15 4.72 16.04
CA ASP A 213 -10.97 5.26 17.13
C ASP A 213 -10.80 4.48 18.43
N SER A 214 -10.59 3.17 18.31
CA SER A 214 -10.34 2.26 19.44
C SER A 214 -8.89 2.31 19.95
N GLY A 215 -8.03 3.16 19.37
CA GLY A 215 -6.65 3.38 19.80
C GLY A 215 -5.61 2.47 19.16
N ALA A 216 -5.92 1.81 18.05
CA ALA A 216 -4.93 1.07 17.26
C ALA A 216 -3.81 2.02 16.77
N SER A 217 -2.60 1.48 16.62
CA SER A 217 -1.49 2.26 16.06
C SER A 217 -1.77 2.61 14.60
N PRO A 218 -1.71 3.89 14.19
CA PRO A 218 -1.91 4.26 12.80
C PRO A 218 -0.71 3.84 11.94
N LEU A 219 -0.98 3.47 10.70
CA LEU A 219 0.06 3.15 9.70
C LEU A 219 0.84 4.39 9.25
N VAL A 220 0.17 5.55 9.23
CA VAL A 220 0.78 6.87 9.05
C VAL A 220 0.83 7.53 10.43
N PRO A 221 2.03 7.78 11.00
CA PRO A 221 2.17 8.56 12.21
C PRO A 221 1.45 9.89 12.08
N ALA A 222 0.70 10.29 13.11
CA ALA A 222 -0.15 11.47 13.06
C ALA A 222 0.67 12.75 12.77
N SER A 223 0.59 13.27 11.55
CA SER A 223 1.04 14.61 11.20
C SER A 223 -0.08 15.62 11.44
N GLY A 224 -0.50 15.74 12.71
CA GLY A 224 -1.59 16.61 13.15
C GLY A 224 -2.92 15.90 13.38
N THR A 225 -3.80 16.53 14.17
CA THR A 225 -5.18 16.09 14.42
C THR A 225 -6.02 16.28 13.15
N GLY A 226 -6.74 15.26 12.68
CA GLY A 226 -7.66 15.40 11.54
C GLY A 226 -7.63 14.29 10.48
N ARG A 227 -6.66 13.35 10.52
CA ARG A 227 -6.53 12.31 9.48
C ARG A 227 -7.68 11.31 9.52
N THR A 228 -8.00 10.78 10.70
CA THR A 228 -9.09 9.82 10.85
C THR A 228 -10.43 10.47 10.50
N GLU A 229 -10.61 11.75 10.86
CA GLU A 229 -11.78 12.54 10.48
C GLU A 229 -11.86 12.76 8.97
N LEU A 230 -10.72 13.04 8.30
CA LEU A 230 -10.66 13.16 6.85
C LEU A 230 -11.00 11.84 6.16
N LEU A 231 -10.44 10.72 6.62
CA LEU A 231 -10.75 9.39 6.09
C LEU A 231 -12.25 9.11 6.21
N ARG A 232 -12.84 9.34 7.39
CA ARG A 232 -14.27 9.15 7.62
C ARG A 232 -15.13 10.00 6.69
N ALA A 233 -14.84 11.29 6.61
CA ALA A 233 -15.59 12.20 5.73
C ALA A 233 -15.48 11.74 4.26
N ALA A 234 -14.30 11.29 3.83
CA ALA A 234 -14.06 10.87 2.46
C ALA A 234 -14.79 9.55 2.13
N VAL A 235 -14.79 8.59 3.04
CA VAL A 235 -15.54 7.33 2.90
C VAL A 235 -17.05 7.58 2.87
N ALA A 236 -17.54 8.47 3.72
CA ALA A 236 -18.95 8.88 3.73
C ALA A 236 -19.35 9.71 2.48
N GLY A 237 -18.38 10.11 1.63
CA GLY A 237 -18.61 10.96 0.48
C GLY A 237 -19.06 12.38 0.86
N GLU A 238 -18.78 12.81 2.09
CA GLU A 238 -19.12 14.13 2.57
C GLU A 238 -18.28 15.17 1.85
N SER A 239 -18.89 16.30 1.48
CA SER A 239 -18.14 17.47 1.05
C SER A 239 -18.16 18.48 2.19
N GLY A 240 -16.99 18.98 2.56
CA GLY A 240 -16.88 20.13 3.45
C GLY A 240 -17.69 21.30 2.87
N THR A 241 -18.40 22.02 3.73
CA THR A 241 -18.96 23.32 3.30
C THR A 241 -17.78 24.27 3.13
N PRO A 242 -17.53 24.85 1.94
CA PRO A 242 -16.47 25.81 1.78
C PRO A 242 -16.66 26.91 2.82
N ALA A 243 -15.65 27.11 3.69
CA ALA A 243 -15.66 28.26 4.56
C ALA A 243 -15.80 29.50 3.66
N GLN A 244 -16.92 30.23 3.77
CA GLN A 244 -17.09 31.44 3.00
C GLN A 244 -15.88 32.34 3.27
N PRO A 245 -15.22 32.90 2.24
CA PRO A 245 -14.13 33.81 2.47
C PRO A 245 -14.69 34.97 3.30
N VAL A 246 -14.24 35.06 4.55
CA VAL A 246 -14.52 36.22 5.39
C VAL A 246 -13.79 37.37 4.71
N LEU A 247 -14.53 38.15 3.93
CA LEU A 247 -14.04 39.42 3.41
C LEU A 247 -13.61 40.23 4.63
N LYS A 248 -12.29 40.39 4.80
CA LYS A 248 -11.77 41.37 5.75
C LYS A 248 -12.26 42.72 5.26
N ASP A 249 -13.24 43.29 5.95
CA ASP A 249 -13.67 44.65 5.74
C ASP A 249 -12.46 45.58 5.83
N ALA A 250 -12.04 46.12 4.68
CA ALA A 250 -10.94 47.09 4.58
C ALA A 250 -11.27 48.45 5.25
N SER A 251 -12.39 48.54 5.99
CA SER A 251 -12.88 49.75 6.63
C SER A 251 -12.58 49.83 8.13
N ALA A 252 -11.98 48.79 8.73
CA ALA A 252 -11.61 48.82 10.15
C ALA A 252 -10.13 49.17 10.33
N ASN A 253 -9.78 50.44 10.08
CA ASN A 253 -8.53 51.02 10.56
C ASN A 253 -8.85 52.29 11.35
N PRO A 254 -8.98 52.23 12.70
CA PRO A 254 -9.11 53.42 13.52
C PRO A 254 -7.70 53.96 13.80
N GLY A 255 -7.17 54.76 12.88
CA GLY A 255 -5.83 55.34 13.05
C GLY A 255 -5.51 56.43 12.03
N GLU A 256 -5.53 57.68 12.50
CA GLU A 256 -4.93 58.88 11.91
C GLU A 256 -5.54 59.46 10.61
N ALA A 257 -6.70 60.11 10.74
CA ALA A 257 -7.04 61.24 9.89
C ALA A 257 -6.28 62.49 10.36
N LYS A 258 -5.05 62.70 9.88
CA LYS A 258 -4.45 64.04 9.91
C LYS A 258 -5.10 64.89 8.82
N ALA A 259 -5.89 65.87 9.26
CA ALA A 259 -6.52 66.86 8.42
C ALA A 259 -5.47 67.60 7.57
N PHE A 260 -5.57 67.45 6.25
CA PHE A 260 -4.90 68.30 5.29
C PHE A 260 -5.68 69.63 5.22
N LEU A 261 -5.26 70.61 6.01
CA LEU A 261 -5.72 71.99 5.90
C LEU A 261 -5.17 72.60 4.60
N MET A 262 -6.04 72.82 3.62
CA MET A 262 -5.78 73.73 2.50
C MET A 262 -5.84 75.18 2.99
N PRO A 263 -4.82 76.03 2.73
CA PRO A 263 -4.96 77.46 2.91
C PRO A 263 -5.61 78.08 1.66
N MET A 264 -6.85 78.57 1.83
CA MET A 264 -7.49 79.49 0.90
C MET A 264 -7.18 80.93 1.30
N GLY A 265 -6.52 81.67 0.40
CA GLY A 265 -6.79 83.09 0.14
C GLY A 265 -6.11 84.15 0.99
N GLY A 266 -5.36 85.04 0.32
CA GLY A 266 -4.95 86.33 0.88
C GLY A 266 -4.21 87.19 -0.15
N ALA A 267 -4.95 88.04 -0.85
CA ALA A 267 -4.43 89.08 -1.74
C ALA A 267 -3.84 90.28 -0.97
N SER A 268 -2.80 90.91 -1.55
CA SER A 268 -2.68 92.36 -1.83
C SER A 268 -1.27 92.94 -1.69
N SER A 269 -0.86 93.60 -2.78
CA SER A 269 -0.05 94.83 -2.95
C SER A 269 1.13 95.17 -2.03
N ASN A 270 2.30 95.34 -2.65
CA ASN A 270 2.90 96.66 -2.93
C ASN A 270 3.87 96.57 -4.11
#